data_AF-A0A5K1AYQ1-F1
#
_entry.id   AF-A0A5K1AYQ1-F1
#
_cell.length_a   1.000
_cell.length_b   1.000
_cell.length_c   1.000
_cell.angle_alpha   90.00
_cell.angle_beta   90.00
_cell.angle_gamma   90.00
#
_symmetry.space_group_name_H-M   'P 1'
#
loop_
_entity.id
_entity.type
_entity.pdbx_description
1 polymer ?
#
loop_
_entity_poly.entity_id
_entity_poly.type
_entity_poly.pdbx_seq_one_letter_code
_entity_poly.pdbx_strand_id
1 'polypeptide(L)'
;EEKIPRPLIYSYRNAFSGFAAHLSETEAAAIAKKPGVVSVFPDPVFELHTTRSWDFLQVGVSEDVYHSSSSESSSSGADTIIGILDT
;
A
#
# COMPACT_ATOMS: atom_id res chain seq x y z
N GLU A 1 29.41 6.37 17.05
CA GLU A 1 28.21 7.11 17.50
C GLU A 1 27.03 6.14 17.43
N GLU A 2 26.45 5.79 18.58
CA GLU A 2 25.40 4.77 18.67
C GLU A 2 24.06 5.42 18.35
N LYS A 3 23.47 5.04 17.20
CA LYS A 3 22.22 5.61 16.70
C LYS A 3 21.08 5.04 17.53
N ILE A 4 20.58 5.81 18.50
CA ILE A 4 19.41 5.42 19.30
C ILE A 4 18.26 5.12 18.33
N PRO A 5 17.68 3.90 18.34
CA PRO A 5 16.60 3.56 17.43
C PRO A 5 15.42 4.49 17.72
N ARG A 6 14.91 5.16 16.68
CA ARG A 6 13.69 5.95 16.79
C ARG A 6 12.52 4.97 16.96
N PRO A 7 11.83 4.94 18.12
CA PRO A 7 10.77 3.96 18.35
C PRO A 7 9.55 4.25 17.47
N LEU A 8 9.28 5.51 17.13
CA LEU A 8 8.20 5.88 16.20
C LEU A 8 8.69 5.87 14.75
N ILE A 9 8.03 5.09 13.90
CA ILE A 9 8.32 4.97 12.47
C ILE A 9 7.45 5.96 11.68
N TYR A 10 6.14 5.92 11.89
CA TYR A 10 5.18 6.73 11.14
C TYR A 10 3.91 7.01 11.93
N SER A 11 3.23 8.12 11.63
CA SER A 11 1.92 8.47 12.21
C SER A 11 0.89 8.63 11.11
N TYR A 12 -0.14 7.80 11.15
CA TYR A 12 -1.27 7.84 10.23
C TYR A 12 -2.32 8.84 10.74
N ARG A 13 -2.76 9.74 9.87
CA ARG A 13 -3.75 10.78 10.18
C ARG A 13 -4.91 10.86 9.19
N ASN A 14 -4.70 10.40 7.96
CA ASN A 14 -5.66 10.59 6.86
C ASN A 14 -6.59 9.38 6.70
N ALA A 15 -6.03 8.19 6.46
CA ALA A 15 -6.81 6.98 6.23
C ALA A 15 -7.30 6.32 7.52
N PHE A 16 -6.51 6.39 8.58
CA PHE A 16 -6.85 5.92 9.92
C PHE A 16 -6.03 6.69 10.97
N SER A 17 -6.52 6.69 12.21
CA SER A 17 -5.83 7.30 13.35
C SER A 17 -4.97 6.25 14.05
N GLY A 18 -3.65 6.31 13.86
CA GLY A 18 -2.73 5.33 14.45
C GLY A 18 -1.26 5.63 14.17
N PHE A 19 -0.37 4.74 14.57
CA PHE A 19 1.06 4.86 14.33
C PHE A 19 1.74 3.50 14.17
N ALA A 20 2.86 3.48 13.44
CA ALA A 20 3.77 2.35 13.36
C ALA A 20 5.00 2.64 14.23
N ALA A 21 5.45 1.65 15.01
CA ALA A 21 6.54 1.81 15.96
C ALA A 21 7.31 0.49 16.17
N HIS A 22 8.61 0.59 16.43
CA HIS A 22 9.38 -0.51 16.98
C HIS A 22 9.10 -0.62 18.48
N LEU A 23 8.51 -1.74 18.88
CA LEU A 23 8.14 -2.04 20.26
C LEU A 23 8.56 -3.47 20.58
N SER A 24 9.01 -3.69 21.80
CA SER A 24 9.08 -5.04 22.36
C SER A 24 7.66 -5.61 22.55
N GLU A 25 7.57 -6.94 22.67
CA GLU A 25 6.29 -7.61 22.91
C GLU A 25 5.59 -7.11 24.19
N THR A 26 6.37 -6.81 25.23
CA THR A 26 5.84 -6.30 26.50
C THR A 26 5.29 -4.87 26.36
N GLU A 27 5.97 -4.01 25.60
CA GLU A 27 5.50 -2.65 25.30
C GLU A 27 4.24 -2.68 24.43
N ALA A 28 4.20 -3.54 23.41
CA ALA A 28 3.03 -3.73 22.56
C ALA A 28 1.82 -4.19 23.38
N ALA A 29 2.01 -5.17 24.26
CA ALA A 29 0.96 -5.66 25.16
C ALA A 29 0.48 -4.60 26.18
N ALA A 30 1.38 -3.73 26.64
CA ALA A 30 1.03 -2.62 27.51
C ALA A 30 0.22 -1.55 26.78
N ILE A 31 0.60 -1.21 25.53
CA ILE A 31 -0.12 -0.25 24.69
C ILE A 31 -1.51 -0.77 24.32
N ALA A 32 -1.65 -2.06 23.99
CA ALA A 32 -2.94 -2.68 23.67
C ALA A 32 -3.99 -2.53 24.78
N LYS A 33 -3.57 -2.32 26.04
CA LYS A 33 -4.46 -2.13 27.19
C LYS A 33 -4.81 -0.66 27.46
N LYS A 34 -4.21 0.30 26.74
CA LYS A 34 -4.47 1.72 26.97
C LYS A 34 -5.87 2.11 26.47
N PRO A 35 -6.62 2.92 27.24
CA PRO A 35 -7.88 3.48 26.75
C PRO A 35 -7.70 4.22 25.43
N GLY A 36 -8.59 3.97 24.47
CA GLY A 36 -8.54 4.59 23.13
C GLY A 36 -7.70 3.82 22.10
N VAL A 37 -6.97 2.78 22.50
CA VAL A 37 -6.32 1.88 21.53
C VAL A 37 -7.33 0.84 21.08
N VAL A 38 -7.64 0.82 19.79
CA VAL A 38 -8.61 -0.11 19.20
C VAL A 38 -7.99 -1.49 18.96
N SER A 39 -6.76 -1.54 18.44
CA SER A 39 -6.04 -2.77 18.16
C SER A 39 -4.53 -2.53 18.07
N VAL A 40 -3.74 -3.55 18.39
CA VAL A 40 -2.30 -3.59 18.15
C VAL A 40 -1.99 -4.92 17.46
N PHE A 41 -1.24 -4.86 16.36
CA PHE A 41 -0.83 -6.04 15.59
C PHE A 41 0.59 -5.85 15.06
N PRO A 42 1.34 -6.95 14.84
CA PRO A 42 2.65 -6.90 14.19
C PRO A 42 2.51 -6.35 12.76
N ASP A 43 3.47 -5.54 12.33
CA ASP A 43 3.57 -5.07 10.94
C ASP A 43 4.34 -6.13 10.11
N PRO A 44 3.67 -6.90 9.24
CA PRO A 44 4.32 -7.97 8.48
C PRO A 44 5.07 -7.40 7.26
N VAL A 45 6.18 -8.05 6.92
CA VAL A 45 6.84 -7.81 5.62
C VAL A 45 6.12 -8.65 4.58
N PHE A 46 5.71 -8.01 3.48
CA PHE A 46 5.10 -8.68 2.34
C PHE A 46 6.12 -8.85 1.22
N GLU A 47 6.08 -10.02 0.56
CA GLU A 47 6.92 -10.34 -0.59
C GLU A 47 6.21 -10.00 -1.90
N LEU A 48 6.97 -9.57 -2.91
CA LEU A 48 6.43 -9.31 -4.24
C LEU A 48 5.92 -10.61 -4.88
N HIS A 49 4.62 -10.67 -5.18
CA HIS A 49 4.00 -11.85 -5.78
C HIS A 49 4.27 -11.97 -7.29
N THR A 50 4.57 -10.87 -7.96
CA THR A 50 4.83 -10.83 -9.40
C THR A 50 5.99 -9.89 -9.70
N THR A 51 6.96 -10.34 -10.49
CA THR A 51 8.10 -9.49 -10.92
C THR A 51 7.82 -8.71 -12.20
N ARG A 52 6.67 -8.92 -12.84
CA ARG A 52 6.32 -8.37 -14.17
C ARG A 52 4.83 -8.04 -14.29
N SER A 53 4.38 -7.03 -13.55
CA SER A 53 2.97 -6.60 -13.50
C SER A 53 2.39 -6.28 -14.88
N TRP A 54 3.18 -5.67 -15.78
CA TRP A 54 2.76 -5.36 -17.16
C TRP A 54 2.58 -6.59 -18.04
N ASP A 55 3.51 -7.56 -17.96
CA ASP A 55 3.40 -8.83 -18.68
C ASP A 55 2.20 -9.66 -18.16
N PHE A 56 1.95 -9.65 -16.85
CA PHE A 56 0.82 -10.34 -16.22
C PHE A 56 -0.53 -9.80 -16.69
N LEU A 57 -0.66 -8.49 -16.80
CA LEU A 57 -1.89 -7.85 -17.30
C LEU A 57 -2.11 -8.10 -18.80
N GLN A 58 -1.19 -8.79 -19.48
CA GLN A 58 -1.18 -8.98 -20.94
C GLN A 58 -1.41 -7.66 -21.68
N VAL A 59 -0.94 -6.55 -21.10
CA VAL A 59 -0.90 -5.25 -21.76
C VAL A 59 0.29 -5.32 -22.70
N GLY A 60 0.09 -6.05 -23.79
CA GLY A 60 1.03 -6.15 -24.87
C GLY A 60 1.21 -4.77 -25.49
N VAL A 61 2.47 -4.35 -25.63
CA VAL A 61 2.85 -3.26 -26.53
C VAL A 61 2.71 -3.79 -27.97
N SER A 62 1.47 -4.07 -28.40
CA SER A 62 1.15 -4.27 -29.81
C SER A 62 0.36 -3.07 -30.29
N GLU A 63 0.76 -2.53 -31.45
CA GLU A 63 0.07 -1.45 -32.15
C GLU A 63 -1.44 -1.72 -32.30
N ASP A 64 -1.84 -2.99 -32.36
CA ASP A 64 -3.23 -3.42 -32.56
C ASP A 64 -4.16 -3.23 -31.35
N VAL A 65 -3.65 -3.16 -30.11
CA VAL A 65 -4.49 -2.95 -28.91
C VAL A 65 -5.02 -1.51 -28.86
N TYR A 66 -4.29 -0.55 -29.46
CA TYR A 66 -4.70 0.85 -29.54
C TYR A 66 -5.81 1.12 -30.57
N HIS A 67 -6.09 0.17 -31.47
CA HIS A 67 -7.01 0.38 -32.61
C HIS A 67 -8.38 -0.28 -32.47
N SER A 68 -8.61 -1.15 -31.48
CA SER A 68 -9.89 -1.86 -31.34
C SER A 68 -10.99 -1.12 -30.55
N SER A 69 -10.72 0.09 -30.05
CA SER A 69 -11.73 0.94 -29.37
C SER A 69 -12.27 2.07 -30.24
N SER A 70 -12.15 1.95 -31.57
CA SER A 70 -12.82 2.85 -32.53
C SER A 70 -14.30 2.49 -32.76
N SER A 71 -15.01 2.10 -31.70
CA SER A 71 -16.47 2.06 -31.68
C SER A 71 -17.00 3.08 -30.67
N GLU A 72 -17.31 4.24 -31.22
CA GLU A 72 -18.23 5.28 -30.78
C GLU A 72 -19.07 4.96 -29.51
N SER A 73 -18.47 5.14 -28.34
CA SER A 73 -19.18 5.63 -27.16
C SER A 73 -18.21 6.45 -26.32
N SER A 74 -18.54 7.73 -26.17
CA SER A 74 -17.67 8.79 -25.70
C SER A 74 -17.46 8.80 -24.18
N SER A 75 -16.82 7.76 -23.62
CA SER A 75 -16.31 7.79 -22.23
C SER A 75 -15.27 6.68 -21.91
N SER A 76 -14.34 6.38 -22.82
CA SER A 76 -13.30 5.35 -22.67
C SER A 76 -12.24 5.66 -21.59
N GLY A 77 -12.64 5.80 -20.33
CA GLY A 77 -11.75 6.07 -19.20
C GLY A 77 -11.46 7.55 -18.95
N ALA A 78 -12.17 8.46 -19.62
CA ALA A 78 -12.08 9.89 -19.30
C ALA A 78 -12.35 10.12 -17.81
N ASP A 79 -11.53 10.97 -17.17
CA ASP A 79 -11.58 11.33 -15.74
C ASP A 79 -11.33 10.18 -14.73
N THR A 80 -10.79 9.04 -15.18
CA THR A 80 -10.43 7.92 -14.29
C THR A 80 -8.97 7.99 -13.84
N ILE A 81 -8.72 7.85 -12.53
CA ILE A 81 -7.36 7.74 -11.96
C ILE A 81 -7.15 6.30 -11.48
N ILE A 82 -6.09 5.66 -11.97
CA ILE A 82 -5.66 4.32 -11.52
C ILE A 82 -4.39 4.49 -10.68
N GLY A 83 -4.49 4.21 -9.39
CA GLY A 83 -3.35 4.16 -8.48
C GLY A 83 -2.77 2.76 -8.41
N ILE A 84 -1.48 2.60 -8.70
CA ILE A 84 -0.76 1.33 -8.62
C ILE A 84 0.23 1.44 -7.47
N LEU A 85 0.10 0.57 -6.48
CA LEU A 85 1.04 0.40 -5.37
C LEU A 85 1.85 -0.87 -5.67
N ASP A 86 3.07 -0.68 -6.16
CA ASP A 86 3.98 -1.74 -6.61
C ASP A 86 5.42 -1.34 -6.26
N THR A 87 6.31 -2.34 -6.13
CA THR A 87 7.70 -2.28 -5.63
C THR A 87 7.94 -1.76 -4.21
#